data_AF-A0AAV3RH07-F1
#
_entry.id   AF-A0AAV3RH07-F1
#
_cell.length_a   1.000
_cell.length_b   1.000
_cell.length_c   1.000
_cell.angle_alpha   90.00
_cell.angle_beta   90.00
_cell.angle_gamma   90.00
#
_symmetry.space_group_name_H-M   'P 1'
#
loop_
_entity.id
_entity.type
_entity.pdbx_description
1 polymer ?
#
loop_
_entity_poly.entity_id
_entity_poly.type
_entity_poly.pdbx_seq_one_letter_code
_entity_poly.pdbx_strand_id
1 'polypeptide(L)'
;MGRLSTKDRLKKWSVIQGESCEFCDGNESIEHLFFSCEYMKVVWSKMLMYPHMYHAHSSCRDELEWLIGHCKGKSLKAKMCRASFCCVIYCIWMERNKRIFKNEKKSIEELLLLCVNTIRNKVYSWKNIANTRKNWDLCIEWGLPLSIFKNG
;
A
#
# COMPACT_ATOMS: atom_id res chain seq x y z
N MET A 1 8.75 1.02 13.31
CA MET A 1 7.47 0.47 12.78
C MET A 1 6.73 -0.20 13.93
N GLY A 2 5.75 0.45 14.58
CA GLY A 2 5.12 -0.11 15.81
C GLY A 2 3.73 0.44 16.18
N ARG A 3 3.01 1.04 15.21
CA ARG A 3 1.70 1.69 15.44
C ARG A 3 0.51 0.96 14.81
N LEU A 4 0.71 -0.21 14.19
CA LEU A 4 -0.37 -1.03 13.65
C LEU A 4 -0.73 -2.09 14.70
N SER A 5 -1.91 -1.98 15.30
CA SER A 5 -2.36 -2.80 16.43
C SER A 5 -3.00 -4.11 15.99
N THR A 6 -2.21 -5.12 15.60
CA THR A 6 -2.72 -6.45 15.15
C THR A 6 -3.66 -7.13 16.14
N LYS A 7 -4.46 -8.10 15.66
CA LYS A 7 -5.28 -8.95 16.54
C LYS A 7 -4.46 -9.54 17.69
N ASP A 8 -3.16 -9.77 17.53
CA ASP A 8 -2.24 -10.16 18.63
C ASP A 8 -2.22 -9.15 19.80
N ARG A 9 -2.23 -7.83 19.50
CA ARG A 9 -2.34 -6.77 20.52
C ARG A 9 -3.75 -6.61 21.06
N LEU A 10 -4.77 -6.81 20.21
CA LEU A 10 -6.18 -6.66 20.60
C LEU A 10 -6.69 -7.85 21.44
N LYS A 11 -6.15 -9.05 21.22
CA LYS A 11 -6.33 -10.23 22.10
C LYS A 11 -5.76 -10.01 23.48
N LYS A 12 -4.60 -9.35 23.59
CA LYS A 12 -4.01 -8.97 24.89
C LYS A 12 -4.91 -8.00 25.69
N TRP A 13 -5.87 -7.36 25.02
CA TRP A 13 -6.86 -6.44 25.60
C TRP A 13 -8.28 -7.05 25.61
N SER A 14 -8.43 -8.34 25.29
CA SER A 14 -9.70 -9.08 25.23
C SER A 14 -10.77 -8.48 24.32
N VAL A 15 -10.39 -7.74 23.27
CA VAL A 15 -11.32 -7.01 22.39
C VAL A 15 -11.86 -7.88 21.24
N ILE A 16 -11.22 -9.01 20.91
CA ILE A 16 -11.59 -9.85 19.76
C ILE A 16 -11.44 -11.34 20.13
N GLN A 17 -12.42 -12.17 19.76
CA GLN A 17 -12.48 -13.60 20.14
C GLN A 17 -11.90 -14.57 19.09
N GLY A 18 -11.67 -14.15 17.84
CA GLY A 18 -11.25 -15.04 16.75
C GLY A 18 -9.78 -14.89 16.32
N GLU A 19 -9.14 -16.01 16.00
CA GLU A 19 -7.81 -16.07 15.35
C GLU A 19 -7.87 -15.92 13.84
N SER A 20 -9.04 -16.06 13.22
CA SER A 20 -9.17 -16.03 11.77
C SER A 20 -8.92 -14.64 11.17
N CYS A 21 -8.33 -14.64 9.99
CA CYS A 21 -8.18 -13.48 9.13
C CYS A 21 -9.53 -13.06 8.56
N GLU A 22 -9.83 -11.76 8.57
CA GLU A 22 -11.10 -11.23 8.01
C GLU A 22 -11.15 -11.22 6.47
N PHE A 23 -10.06 -11.68 5.85
CA PHE A 23 -9.86 -11.65 4.41
C PHE A 23 -9.72 -13.04 3.78
N CYS A 24 -9.37 -14.07 4.55
CA CYS A 24 -9.20 -15.44 4.07
C CYS A 24 -9.29 -16.45 5.22
N ASP A 25 -9.22 -17.74 4.90
CA ASP A 25 -9.38 -18.84 5.89
C ASP A 25 -8.15 -19.08 6.78
N GLY A 26 -7.13 -18.24 6.72
CA GLY A 26 -5.92 -18.33 7.54
C GLY A 26 -6.08 -17.69 8.92
N ASN A 27 -5.10 -17.92 9.80
CA ASN A 27 -5.01 -17.19 11.07
C ASN A 27 -4.37 -15.81 10.88
N GLU A 28 -4.95 -14.79 11.51
CA GLU A 28 -4.45 -13.42 11.48
C GLU A 28 -3.20 -13.26 12.35
N SER A 29 -2.10 -12.88 11.72
CA SER A 29 -0.91 -12.34 12.35
C SER A 29 -0.37 -11.19 11.49
N ILE A 30 0.58 -10.38 12.00
CA ILE A 30 1.30 -9.39 11.17
C ILE A 30 1.88 -10.08 9.94
N GLU A 31 2.56 -11.19 10.15
CA GLU A 31 3.25 -11.92 9.10
C GLU A 31 2.25 -12.43 8.07
N HIS A 32 1.16 -13.04 8.51
CA HIS A 32 0.10 -13.48 7.61
C HIS A 32 -0.50 -12.32 6.82
N LEU A 33 -0.96 -11.26 7.49
CA LEU A 33 -1.62 -10.12 6.83
C LEU A 33 -0.77 -9.48 5.73
N PHE A 34 0.54 -9.37 5.94
CA PHE A 34 1.43 -8.67 5.00
C PHE A 34 2.10 -9.58 3.98
N PHE A 35 2.37 -10.84 4.32
CA PHE A 35 3.25 -11.68 3.53
C PHE A 35 2.63 -12.99 3.05
N SER A 36 1.49 -13.40 3.60
CA SER A 36 0.88 -14.69 3.27
C SER A 36 -0.61 -14.62 2.92
N CYS A 37 -1.31 -13.55 3.29
CA CYS A 37 -2.72 -13.36 3.05
C CYS A 37 -3.00 -13.21 1.56
N GLU A 38 -3.79 -14.12 1.01
CA GLU A 38 -4.09 -14.15 -0.43
C GLU A 38 -4.78 -12.88 -0.91
N TYR A 39 -5.69 -12.34 -0.10
CA TYR A 39 -6.34 -11.05 -0.39
C TYR A 39 -5.33 -9.91 -0.50
N MET A 40 -4.36 -9.85 0.42
CA MET A 40 -3.30 -8.83 0.40
C MET A 40 -2.44 -8.97 -0.86
N LYS A 41 -2.05 -10.20 -1.23
CA LYS A 41 -1.27 -10.46 -2.45
C LYS A 41 -2.00 -9.98 -3.70
N VAL A 42 -3.31 -10.20 -3.80
CA VAL A 42 -4.11 -9.73 -4.94
C VAL A 42 -4.13 -8.19 -4.99
N VAL A 43 -4.37 -7.53 -3.86
CA VAL A 43 -4.38 -6.06 -3.79
C VAL A 43 -3.00 -5.49 -4.14
N TRP A 44 -1.93 -6.06 -3.59
CA TRP A 44 -0.57 -5.63 -3.87
C TRP A 44 -0.18 -5.85 -5.33
N SER A 45 -0.49 -7.02 -5.90
CA SER A 45 -0.26 -7.33 -7.31
C SER A 45 -0.97 -6.35 -8.24
N LYS A 46 -2.26 -6.06 -7.98
CA LYS A 46 -3.01 -5.07 -8.76
C LYS A 46 -2.44 -3.66 -8.61
N MET A 47 -1.87 -3.31 -7.45
CA MET A 47 -1.16 -2.04 -7.26
C MET A 47 0.18 -1.99 -8.00
N LEU A 48 0.91 -3.11 -8.09
CA LEU A 48 2.15 -3.22 -8.86
C LEU A 48 1.92 -3.10 -10.38
N MET A 49 0.72 -3.42 -10.86
CA MET A 49 0.35 -3.19 -12.26
C MET A 49 0.15 -1.71 -12.61
N TYR A 50 0.13 -0.80 -11.63
CA TYR A 50 0.11 0.64 -11.92
C TYR A 50 1.44 1.09 -12.54
N PRO A 51 1.42 2.13 -13.38
CA PRO A 51 2.56 2.45 -14.25
C PRO A 51 3.89 2.62 -13.49
N HIS A 52 4.98 2.12 -14.06
CA HIS A 52 6.34 2.09 -13.48
C HIS A 52 6.52 1.34 -12.15
N MET A 53 5.50 0.67 -11.61
CA MET A 53 5.61 -0.22 -10.44
C MET A 53 5.64 -1.71 -10.79
N TYR A 54 5.72 -2.05 -12.09
CA TYR A 54 5.64 -3.43 -12.56
C TYR A 54 6.70 -4.33 -11.91
N HIS A 55 6.19 -5.31 -11.17
CA HIS A 55 6.94 -6.43 -10.63
C HIS A 55 6.03 -7.64 -10.70
N ALA A 56 6.55 -8.75 -11.23
CA ALA A 56 5.84 -10.02 -11.17
C ALA A 56 5.84 -10.47 -9.71
N HIS A 57 4.66 -10.49 -9.09
CA HIS A 57 4.52 -10.86 -7.70
C HIS A 57 5.10 -12.26 -7.47
N SER A 58 5.95 -12.37 -6.46
CA SER A 58 6.69 -13.60 -6.16
C SER A 58 6.63 -13.89 -4.65
N SER A 59 7.64 -14.56 -4.06
CA SER A 59 7.59 -14.88 -2.64
C SER A 59 7.67 -13.61 -1.78
N CYS A 60 7.29 -13.70 -0.50
CA CYS A 60 7.47 -12.62 0.47
C CYS A 60 8.91 -12.06 0.47
N ARG A 61 9.90 -12.94 0.33
CA ARG A 61 11.32 -12.56 0.28
C ARG A 61 11.63 -11.74 -0.98
N ASP A 62 11.15 -12.19 -2.13
CA ASP A 62 11.39 -11.51 -3.40
C ASP A 62 10.73 -10.12 -3.42
N GLU A 63 9.53 -9.98 -2.84
CA GLU A 63 8.86 -8.70 -2.65
C GLU A 63 9.66 -7.75 -1.75
N LEU A 64 10.22 -8.26 -0.66
CA LEU A 64 11.10 -7.48 0.23
C LEU A 64 12.37 -7.04 -0.49
N GLU A 65 13.01 -7.92 -1.25
CA GLU A 65 14.19 -7.59 -2.04
C GLU A 65 13.88 -6.54 -3.13
N TRP A 66 12.75 -6.70 -3.82
CA TRP A 66 12.28 -5.73 -4.80
C TRP A 66 12.02 -4.36 -4.16
N LEU A 67 11.34 -4.33 -3.01
CA LEU A 67 11.10 -3.11 -2.24
C LEU A 67 12.43 -2.45 -1.83
N ILE A 68 13.40 -3.21 -1.33
CA ILE A 68 14.72 -2.68 -0.96
C ILE A 68 15.42 -2.04 -2.16
N GLY A 69 15.33 -2.63 -3.36
CA GLY A 69 15.92 -2.09 -4.58
C GLY A 69 15.20 -0.84 -5.11
N HIS A 70 13.87 -0.85 -5.13
CA HIS A 70 13.05 0.15 -5.85
C HIS A 70 12.55 1.30 -4.98
N CYS A 71 12.37 1.04 -3.69
CA CYS A 71 11.98 2.05 -2.72
C CYS A 71 13.20 2.71 -2.05
N LYS A 72 14.44 2.53 -2.54
CA LYS A 72 15.64 3.22 -2.01
C LYS A 72 15.91 4.54 -2.73
N GLY A 73 16.40 5.53 -1.97
CA GLY A 73 16.84 6.83 -2.51
C GLY A 73 15.76 7.91 -2.58
N LYS A 74 16.13 9.03 -3.22
CA LYS A 74 15.37 10.30 -3.21
C LYS A 74 14.58 10.58 -4.50
N SER A 75 14.64 9.69 -5.50
CA SER A 75 13.90 9.85 -6.75
C SER A 75 12.38 9.90 -6.52
N LEU A 76 11.65 10.53 -7.45
CA LEU A 76 10.18 10.56 -7.39
C LEU A 76 9.61 9.13 -7.39
N LYS A 77 10.13 8.27 -8.27
CA LYS A 77 9.78 6.85 -8.32
C LYS A 77 9.95 6.13 -6.97
N ALA A 78 11.09 6.29 -6.31
CA ALA A 78 11.33 5.64 -5.01
C ALA A 78 10.42 6.19 -3.91
N LYS A 79 10.13 7.51 -3.92
CA LYS A 79 9.15 8.11 -3.01
C LYS A 79 7.75 7.58 -3.25
N MET A 80 7.33 7.44 -4.51
CA MET A 80 6.04 6.87 -4.90
C MET A 80 5.94 5.41 -4.50
N CYS A 81 6.95 4.60 -4.77
CA CYS A 81 7.06 3.20 -4.31
C CYS A 81 6.77 3.08 -2.80
N ARG A 82 7.47 3.87 -1.97
CA ARG A 82 7.26 3.89 -0.52
C ARG A 82 5.85 4.36 -0.14
N ALA A 83 5.36 5.42 -0.77
CA ALA A 83 4.03 5.95 -0.50
C ALA A 83 2.94 4.93 -0.84
N SER A 84 3.06 4.24 -1.97
CA SER A 84 2.16 3.18 -2.41
C SER A 84 2.15 2.02 -1.42
N PHE A 85 3.33 1.51 -1.05
CA PHE A 85 3.43 0.41 -0.08
C PHE A 85 2.82 0.77 1.28
N CYS A 86 3.18 1.93 1.84
CA CYS A 86 2.59 2.42 3.09
C CYS A 86 1.07 2.62 2.97
N CYS A 87 0.59 3.09 1.82
CA CYS A 87 -0.83 3.29 1.57
C CYS A 87 -1.59 1.97 1.57
N VAL A 88 -1.10 0.95 0.87
CA VAL A 88 -1.75 -0.38 0.81
C VAL A 88 -1.84 -0.98 2.21
N ILE A 89 -0.73 -0.96 2.96
CA ILE A 89 -0.70 -1.41 4.36
C ILE A 89 -1.76 -0.69 5.19
N TYR A 90 -1.83 0.63 5.08
CA TYR A 90 -2.79 1.43 5.84
C TYR A 90 -4.24 1.17 5.43
N CYS A 91 -4.54 1.09 4.14
CA CYS A 91 -5.88 0.83 3.62
C CYS A 91 -6.37 -0.57 4.02
N ILE A 92 -5.52 -1.59 3.94
CA ILE A 92 -5.82 -2.95 4.40
C ILE A 92 -6.08 -2.97 5.91
N TRP A 93 -5.23 -2.28 6.67
CA TRP A 93 -5.39 -2.15 8.11
C TRP A 93 -6.75 -1.52 8.49
N MET A 94 -7.12 -0.44 7.79
CA MET A 94 -8.38 0.27 7.97
C MET A 94 -9.58 -0.59 7.54
N GLU A 95 -9.49 -1.28 6.40
CA GLU A 95 -10.53 -2.17 5.91
C GLU A 95 -10.75 -3.34 6.89
N ARG A 96 -9.69 -3.93 7.43
CA ARG A 96 -9.76 -4.96 8.48
C ARG A 96 -10.56 -4.46 9.68
N ASN A 97 -10.23 -3.26 10.19
CA ASN A 97 -10.95 -2.67 11.32
C ASN A 97 -12.44 -2.43 10.98
N LYS A 98 -12.75 -2.00 9.75
CA LYS A 98 -14.14 -1.80 9.31
C LYS A 98 -14.92 -3.11 9.26
N ARG A 99 -14.30 -4.19 8.77
CA ARG A 99 -14.91 -5.53 8.77
C ARG A 99 -15.23 -6.02 10.18
N ILE A 100 -14.28 -5.87 11.12
CA ILE A 100 -14.43 -6.30 12.51
C ILE A 100 -15.47 -5.47 13.27
N PHE A 101 -15.37 -4.14 13.19
CA PHE A 101 -16.11 -3.25 14.11
C PHE A 101 -17.35 -2.61 13.50
N LYS A 102 -17.51 -2.66 12.17
CA LYS A 102 -18.63 -2.01 11.47
C LYS A 102 -19.37 -2.93 10.52
N ASN A 103 -18.91 -4.17 10.35
CA ASN A 103 -19.44 -5.12 9.37
C ASN A 103 -19.51 -4.54 7.93
N GLU A 104 -18.61 -3.60 7.61
CA GLU A 104 -18.48 -3.00 6.28
C GLU A 104 -17.40 -3.76 5.50
N LYS A 105 -17.70 -4.12 4.24
CA LYS A 105 -16.77 -4.81 3.34
C LYS A 105 -16.69 -4.09 2.01
N LYS A 106 -15.48 -3.68 1.62
CA LYS A 106 -15.19 -3.19 0.26
C LYS A 106 -14.79 -4.32 -0.67
N SER A 107 -15.14 -4.15 -1.94
CA SER A 107 -14.52 -4.91 -3.02
C SER A 107 -13.04 -4.55 -3.15
N ILE A 108 -12.29 -5.41 -3.86
CA ILE A 108 -10.89 -5.15 -4.15
C ILE A 108 -10.76 -3.87 -4.99
N GLU A 109 -11.69 -3.65 -5.93
CA GLU A 109 -11.73 -2.49 -6.81
C GLU A 109 -11.92 -1.18 -6.03
N GLU A 110 -12.84 -1.16 -5.06
CA GLU A 110 -13.06 0.00 -4.19
C GLU A 110 -11.82 0.30 -3.32
N LEU A 111 -11.17 -0.75 -2.81
CA LEU A 111 -9.97 -0.60 -2.00
C LEU A 111 -8.78 -0.08 -2.83
N LEU A 112 -8.63 -0.55 -4.06
CA LEU A 112 -7.61 -0.06 -4.99
C LEU A 112 -7.84 1.40 -5.35
N LEU A 113 -9.08 1.78 -5.64
CA LEU A 113 -9.42 3.18 -5.92
C LEU A 113 -9.10 4.08 -4.73
N LEU A 114 -9.39 3.62 -3.51
CA LEU A 114 -9.02 4.33 -2.28
C LEU A 114 -7.50 4.48 -2.15
N CYS A 115 -6.73 3.41 -2.41
CA CYS A 115 -5.27 3.45 -2.38
C CYS A 115 -4.72 4.47 -3.38
N VAL A 116 -5.13 4.39 -4.64
CA VAL A 116 -4.68 5.27 -5.72
C VAL A 116 -4.98 6.73 -5.41
N ASN A 117 -6.21 7.04 -4.98
CA ASN A 117 -6.59 8.40 -4.61
C ASN A 117 -5.81 8.91 -3.40
N THR A 118 -5.55 8.06 -2.41
CA THR A 118 -4.73 8.42 -1.24
C THR A 118 -3.29 8.72 -1.64
N ILE A 119 -2.71 7.92 -2.54
CA ILE A 119 -1.36 8.14 -3.08
C ILE A 119 -1.32 9.45 -3.87
N ARG A 120 -2.27 9.67 -4.80
CA ARG A 120 -2.38 10.92 -5.55
C ARG A 120 -2.42 12.13 -4.62
N ASN A 121 -3.35 12.13 -3.65
CA ASN A 121 -3.48 13.17 -2.63
C ASN A 121 -2.18 13.39 -1.85
N LYS A 122 -1.46 12.31 -1.52
CA LYS A 122 -0.16 12.43 -0.87
C LYS A 122 0.87 13.10 -1.78
N VAL A 123 0.89 12.78 -3.07
CA VAL A 123 1.80 13.38 -4.05
C VAL A 123 1.50 14.86 -4.28
N TYR A 124 0.23 15.30 -4.23
CA TYR A 124 -0.13 16.74 -4.29
C TYR A 124 0.59 17.58 -3.22
N SER A 125 0.90 16.99 -2.06
CA SER A 125 1.64 17.68 -0.99
C SER A 125 3.15 17.79 -1.26
N TRP A 126 3.66 17.10 -2.28
CA TRP A 126 5.08 17.15 -2.61
C TRP A 126 5.38 18.40 -3.43
N LYS A 127 6.54 18.99 -3.15
CA LYS A 127 7.05 20.17 -3.84
C LYS A 127 8.51 19.94 -4.19
N ASN A 128 9.02 20.82 -5.04
CA ASN A 128 10.43 20.85 -5.39
C ASN A 128 10.94 19.57 -6.06
N ILE A 129 10.10 18.91 -6.86
CA ILE A 129 10.51 17.76 -7.67
C ILE A 129 11.24 18.26 -8.92
N ALA A 130 12.37 17.66 -9.27
CA ALA A 130 13.09 18.00 -10.49
C ALA A 130 12.23 17.69 -11.72
N ASN A 131 12.11 18.63 -12.66
CA ASN A 131 11.39 18.44 -13.92
C ASN A 131 12.27 17.69 -14.94
N THR A 132 12.48 16.39 -14.70
CA THR A 132 13.14 15.50 -15.66
C THR A 132 12.10 14.76 -16.47
N ARG A 133 12.45 14.33 -17.69
CA ARG A 133 11.54 13.56 -18.56
C ARG A 133 10.95 12.35 -17.83
N LYS A 134 11.79 11.60 -17.10
CA LYS A 134 11.36 10.45 -16.28
C LYS A 134 10.32 10.81 -15.22
N ASN A 135 10.46 11.95 -14.55
CA ASN A 135 9.48 12.37 -13.55
C ASN A 135 8.20 12.91 -14.21
N TRP A 136 8.33 13.56 -15.37
CA TRP A 136 7.20 14.06 -16.15
C TRP A 136 6.32 12.92 -16.67
N ASP A 137 6.92 11.91 -17.32
CA ASP A 137 6.22 10.72 -17.81
C ASP A 137 5.50 10.01 -16.65
N LEU A 138 6.18 9.83 -15.51
CA LEU A 138 5.59 9.24 -14.31
C LEU A 138 4.38 10.04 -13.79
N CYS A 139 4.41 11.38 -13.89
CA CYS A 139 3.29 12.20 -13.47
C CYS A 139 2.09 12.05 -14.42
N ILE A 140 2.32 12.05 -15.72
CA ILE A 140 1.25 11.87 -16.71
C ILE A 140 0.58 10.50 -16.55
N GLU A 141 1.38 9.44 -16.48
CA GLU A 141 0.85 8.08 -16.39
C GLU A 141 0.06 7.81 -15.10
N TRP A 142 0.45 8.43 -13.98
CA TRP A 142 -0.29 8.31 -12.72
C TRP A 142 -1.45 9.29 -12.58
N GLY A 143 -1.61 10.23 -13.53
CA GLY A 143 -2.56 11.33 -13.41
C GLY A 143 -2.23 12.26 -12.24
N LEU A 144 -0.96 12.56 -12.04
CA LEU A 144 -0.44 13.43 -10.98
C LEU A 144 -0.37 14.88 -11.41
N PRO A 145 -0.49 15.83 -10.47
CA PRO A 145 -0.33 17.25 -10.74
C PRO A 145 1.09 17.59 -11.21
N LEU A 146 1.21 18.33 -12.30
CA LEU A 146 2.51 18.88 -12.75
C LEU A 146 3.00 20.03 -11.86
N SER A 147 2.15 20.57 -10.98
CA SER A 147 2.48 21.66 -10.03
C SER A 147 3.42 21.25 -8.89
N ILE A 148 3.86 20.00 -8.86
CA ILE A 148 4.86 19.50 -7.90
C ILE A 148 6.30 19.77 -8.36
N PHE A 149 6.49 20.10 -9.64
CA PHE A 149 7.80 20.40 -10.19
C PHE A 149 8.34 21.73 -9.65
N LYS A 150 9.67 21.82 -9.53
CA LYS A 150 10.33 23.11 -9.31
C LYS A 150 10.02 24.01 -10.50
N ASN A 151 9.53 25.20 -10.23
CA ASN A 151 9.62 26.29 -11.21
C ASN A 151 11.11 26.57 -11.41
N GLY A 152 11.53 26.58 -12.68
CA GLY A 152 12.89 26.96 -13.07
C GLY A 152 13.17 28.41 -12.71
#